data_AF-A0A7M2Y943-F1
#
_entry.id   AF-A0A7M2Y943-F1
#
_cell.length_a   1.000
_cell.length_b   1.000
_cell.length_c   1.000
_cell.angle_alpha   90.00
_cell.angle_beta   90.00
_cell.angle_gamma   90.00
#
_symmetry.space_group_name_H-M   'P 1'
#
loop_
_entity.id
_entity.type
_entity.pdbx_description
1 polymer ?
#
loop_
_entity_poly.entity_id
_entity_poly.type
_entity_poly.pdbx_seq_one_letter_code
_entity_poly.pdbx_strand_id
1 'polypeptide(L)'
;MLHKNDIGLFKLMSATNRFAKKDIYDLDFITNKIPLTELYHQLSEKRNRYHSTEHQSLFDLHIEKHVLEHPDLLLEFDEPQNSKSHRPTHSHDRIDIVEGGKSWIEVRLSWRLKVRKLFSDLGKDFPNPQGRIRKSPN
;
A
#
# COMPACT_ATOMS: atom_id res chain seq x y z
N MET A 1 -2.07 -22.51 -9.28
CA MET A 1 -3.27 -21.79 -8.83
C MET A 1 -2.78 -20.60 -8.00
N LEU A 2 -2.95 -19.36 -8.45
CA LEU A 2 -2.56 -18.19 -7.66
C LEU A 2 -3.49 -18.08 -6.45
N HIS A 3 -2.97 -18.15 -5.23
CA HIS A 3 -3.79 -17.98 -4.04
C HIS A 3 -4.12 -16.48 -3.88
N LYS A 4 -5.32 -16.12 -3.42
CA LYS A 4 -5.71 -14.71 -3.24
C LYS A 4 -4.72 -13.94 -2.35
N ASN A 5 -4.05 -14.65 -1.43
CA ASN A 5 -2.98 -14.11 -0.58
C ASN A 5 -1.80 -13.61 -1.43
N ASP A 6 -1.39 -14.34 -2.46
CA ASP A 6 -0.25 -13.94 -3.31
C ASP A 6 -0.52 -12.60 -3.99
N ILE A 7 -1.73 -12.41 -4.51
CA ILE A 7 -2.16 -11.15 -5.12
C ILE A 7 -2.12 -10.02 -4.08
N GLY A 8 -2.57 -10.28 -2.84
CA GLY A 8 -2.50 -9.32 -1.74
C GLY A 8 -1.06 -8.92 -1.39
N LEU A 9 -0.13 -9.87 -1.32
CA LEU A 9 1.29 -9.62 -1.06
C LEU A 9 1.91 -8.77 -2.17
N PHE A 10 1.65 -9.10 -3.43
CA PHE A 10 2.15 -8.30 -4.56
C PHE A 10 1.60 -6.88 -4.56
N LYS A 11 0.31 -6.72 -4.26
CA LYS A 11 -0.34 -5.40 -4.17
C LYS A 11 0.22 -4.56 -3.02
N LEU A 12 0.56 -5.17 -1.89
CA LEU A 12 1.23 -4.48 -0.79
C LEU A 12 2.58 -3.90 -1.23
N MET A 13 3.39 -4.70 -1.94
CA MET A 13 4.69 -4.27 -2.45
C MET A 13 4.55 -3.19 -3.54
N SER A 14 3.55 -3.27 -4.41
CA SER A 14 3.33 -2.27 -5.46
C SER A 14 2.80 -0.94 -4.91
N ALA A 15 1.89 -0.99 -3.93
CA ALA A 15 1.27 0.20 -3.35
C ALA A 15 2.30 1.13 -2.69
N THR A 16 3.34 0.60 -2.05
CA THR A 16 4.40 1.41 -1.41
C THR A 16 5.43 2.00 -2.36
N ASN A 17 5.35 1.67 -3.65
CA ASN A 17 6.29 2.16 -4.67
C ASN A 17 5.61 2.99 -5.77
N ARG A 18 4.30 2.77 -6.02
CA ARG A 18 3.53 3.52 -7.04
C ARG A 18 2.54 4.51 -6.44
N PHE A 19 2.07 4.28 -5.22
CA PHE A 19 1.07 5.11 -4.53
C PHE A 19 -0.24 5.31 -5.32
N ALA A 20 -0.58 4.37 -6.21
CA ALA A 20 -1.73 4.49 -7.09
C ALA A 20 -3.04 4.16 -6.37
N LYS A 21 -4.08 4.98 -6.56
CA LYS A 21 -5.40 4.77 -5.94
C LYS A 21 -6.03 3.42 -6.27
N LYS A 22 -5.73 2.87 -7.46
CA LYS A 22 -6.19 1.53 -7.88
C LYS A 22 -5.63 0.43 -6.99
N ASP A 23 -4.35 0.51 -6.62
CA ASP A 23 -3.75 -0.47 -5.70
C ASP A 23 -4.39 -0.39 -4.31
N ILE A 24 -4.76 0.81 -3.84
CA ILE A 24 -5.49 1.00 -2.58
C ILE A 24 -6.90 0.42 -2.64
N TYR A 25 -7.59 0.59 -3.77
CA TYR A 25 -8.92 0.00 -3.99
C TYR A 25 -8.85 -1.53 -3.96
N ASP A 26 -7.90 -2.11 -4.69
CA ASP A 26 -7.67 -3.56 -4.71
C ASP A 26 -7.31 -4.08 -3.31
N LEU A 27 -6.42 -3.38 -2.60
CA LEU A 27 -6.03 -3.74 -1.25
C LEU A 27 -7.18 -3.62 -0.25
N ASP A 28 -8.02 -2.58 -0.31
CA ASP A 28 -9.20 -2.48 0.54
C ASP A 28 -10.15 -3.66 0.30
N PHE A 29 -10.36 -4.03 -0.96
CA PHE A 29 -11.20 -5.17 -1.32
C PHE A 29 -10.62 -6.50 -0.81
N ILE A 30 -9.34 -6.77 -1.07
CA ILE A 30 -8.66 -7.99 -0.62
C ILE A 30 -8.68 -8.07 0.91
N THR A 31 -8.45 -6.95 1.59
CA THR A 31 -8.36 -6.90 3.05
C THR A 31 -9.69 -6.98 3.79
N ASN A 32 -10.81 -7.00 3.07
CA ASN A 32 -12.10 -7.40 3.64
C ASN A 32 -12.17 -8.92 3.87
N LYS A 33 -11.34 -9.71 3.18
CA LYS A 33 -11.30 -11.18 3.30
C LYS A 33 -10.09 -11.67 4.08
N ILE A 34 -8.94 -11.00 3.93
CA ILE A 34 -7.68 -11.35 4.61
C ILE A 34 -7.19 -10.09 5.33
N PRO A 35 -7.24 -10.02 6.67
CA PRO A 35 -6.84 -8.82 7.40
C PRO A 35 -5.47 -8.28 6.96
N LEU A 36 -5.33 -6.95 6.90
CA LEU A 36 -4.08 -6.30 6.50
C LEU A 36 -2.90 -6.76 7.38
N THR A 37 -3.14 -6.98 8.68
CA THR A 37 -2.14 -7.44 9.64
C THR A 37 -1.68 -8.85 9.34
N GLU A 38 -2.60 -9.73 8.92
CA GLU A 38 -2.27 -11.08 8.47
C GLU A 38 -1.45 -11.06 7.17
N LEU A 39 -1.86 -10.26 6.17
CA LEU A 39 -1.08 -10.11 4.93
C LEU A 39 0.32 -9.55 5.20
N TYR A 40 0.43 -8.58 6.11
CA TYR A 40 1.71 -8.01 6.50
C TYR A 40 2.63 -9.05 7.17
N HIS A 41 2.08 -9.86 8.08
CA HIS A 41 2.80 -10.96 8.70
C HIS A 41 3.23 -12.01 7.67
N GLN A 42 2.34 -12.41 6.75
CA GLN A 42 2.67 -13.33 5.67
C GLN A 42 3.78 -12.79 4.77
N LEU A 43 3.81 -11.48 4.50
CA LEU A 43 4.91 -10.85 3.76
C LEU A 43 6.23 -10.93 4.52
N SER A 44 6.20 -10.70 5.84
CA SER A 44 7.36 -10.83 6.72
C SER A 44 7.92 -12.26 6.72
N GLU A 45 7.04 -13.25 6.91
CA GLU A 45 7.40 -14.67 6.85
C GLU A 45 8.00 -15.05 5.49
N LYS A 46 7.40 -14.57 4.39
CA LYS A 46 7.90 -14.82 3.04
C LYS A 46 9.27 -14.19 2.84
N ARG A 47 9.48 -12.95 3.27
CA ARG A 47 10.79 -12.27 3.18
C ARG A 47 11.85 -13.03 3.97
N ASN A 48 11.55 -13.43 5.20
CA ASN A 48 12.49 -14.17 6.05
C ASN A 48 12.86 -15.53 5.45
N ARG A 49 11.91 -16.20 4.76
CA ARG A 49 12.15 -17.48 4.10
C ARG A 49 12.94 -17.36 2.80
N TYR A 50 12.73 -16.27 2.05
CA TYR A 50 13.25 -16.11 0.69
C TYR A 50 14.08 -14.82 0.53
N HIS A 51 15.03 -14.57 1.44
CA HIS A 51 15.87 -13.36 1.42
C HIS A 51 17.20 -13.51 0.65
N SER A 52 17.62 -14.73 0.35
CA SER A 52 18.93 -14.99 -0.28
C SER A 52 18.99 -14.42 -1.70
N THR A 53 20.18 -14.09 -2.18
CA THR A 53 20.39 -13.52 -3.53
C THR A 53 19.79 -14.38 -4.64
N GLU A 54 19.86 -15.71 -4.50
CA GLU A 54 19.27 -16.68 -5.44
C GLU A 54 17.73 -16.66 -5.49
N HIS A 55 17.08 -16.07 -4.49
CA HIS A 55 15.62 -15.90 -4.43
C HIS A 55 15.17 -14.55 -4.98
N GLN A 56 16.10 -13.63 -5.30
CA GLN A 56 15.74 -12.32 -5.82
C GLN A 56 15.09 -12.44 -7.20
N SER A 57 14.01 -11.71 -7.36
CA SER A 57 13.27 -11.58 -8.61
C SER A 57 13.44 -10.17 -9.20
N LEU A 58 12.96 -9.99 -10.43
CA LEU A 58 12.89 -8.66 -11.07
C LEU A 58 12.19 -7.62 -10.19
N PHE A 59 11.23 -8.06 -9.36
CA PHE A 59 10.50 -7.17 -8.47
C PHE A 59 11.37 -6.68 -7.31
N ASP A 60 12.25 -7.53 -6.77
CA ASP A 60 13.17 -7.17 -5.70
C ASP A 60 14.20 -6.13 -6.17
N LEU A 61 14.64 -6.26 -7.43
CA LEU A 61 15.52 -5.28 -8.08
C LEU A 61 14.84 -3.93 -8.37
N HIS A 62 13.52 -3.89 -8.39
CA HIS A 62 12.71 -2.70 -8.70
C HIS A 62 11.95 -2.16 -7.49
N ILE A 63 12.15 -2.70 -6.29
CA ILE A 63 11.54 -2.17 -5.08
C ILE A 63 12.55 -1.28 -4.38
N GLU A 64 12.28 0.02 -4.44
CA GLU A 64 13.11 1.03 -3.77
C GLU A 64 12.77 1.12 -2.28
N LYS A 65 11.50 0.87 -1.94
CA LYS A 65 11.00 0.95 -0.57
C LYS A 65 10.14 -0.24 -0.21
N HIS A 66 10.51 -0.93 0.86
CA HIS A 66 9.80 -2.11 1.33
C HIS A 66 8.78 -1.74 2.43
N VAL A 67 7.54 -2.22 2.29
CA VAL A 67 6.45 -1.94 3.26
C VAL A 67 6.74 -2.43 4.69
N LEU A 68 7.57 -3.48 4.82
CA LEU A 68 7.98 -4.00 6.13
C LEU A 68 8.87 -3.00 6.90
N GLU A 69 9.60 -2.14 6.18
CA GLU A 69 10.48 -1.13 6.76
C GLU A 69 9.75 0.20 6.90
N HIS A 70 8.91 0.53 5.92
CA HIS A 70 8.18 1.80 5.81
C HIS A 70 6.67 1.58 5.66
N PRO A 71 5.96 1.14 6.72
CA PRO A 71 4.52 0.89 6.67
C PRO A 71 3.69 2.18 6.47
N ASP A 72 4.27 3.34 6.77
CA ASP A 72 3.70 4.68 6.54
C ASP A 72 3.45 4.96 5.05
N LEU A 73 4.22 4.36 4.16
CA LEU A 73 4.05 4.48 2.71
C LEU A 73 2.70 3.98 2.20
N LEU A 74 1.99 3.16 2.99
CA LEU A 74 0.62 2.75 2.69
C LEU A 74 -0.39 3.90 2.76
N LEU A 75 0.02 5.10 3.21
CA LEU A 75 -0.78 6.32 3.29
C LEU A 75 -0.42 7.36 2.22
N GLU A 76 0.70 7.20 1.50
CA GLU A 76 1.21 8.22 0.55
C GLU A 76 0.32 8.40 -0.70
N PHE A 77 -0.65 7.52 -0.93
CA PHE A 77 -1.67 7.71 -1.96
C PHE A 77 -2.53 8.97 -1.74
N ASP A 78 -2.53 9.52 -0.53
CA ASP A 78 -3.19 10.80 -0.20
C ASP A 78 -2.38 12.02 -0.69
N GLU A 79 -1.08 11.87 -0.97
CA GLU A 79 -0.14 12.94 -1.31
C GLU A 79 0.52 12.69 -2.68
N PRO A 80 -0.22 12.81 -3.80
CA PRO A 80 0.30 12.48 -5.14
C PRO A 80 1.48 13.35 -5.59
N GLN A 81 1.78 14.46 -4.90
CA GLN A 81 2.90 15.35 -5.22
C GLN A 81 4.28 14.81 -4.79
N ASN A 82 4.30 13.75 -3.96
CA ASN A 82 5.54 13.07 -3.56
C ASN A 82 5.93 11.91 -4.49
N SER A 83 5.16 11.64 -5.56
CA SER A 83 5.54 10.67 -6.59
C SER A 83 6.66 11.23 -7.48
N LYS A 84 7.81 11.60 -6.90
CA LYS A 84 9.07 11.90 -7.62
C LYS A 84 9.72 10.63 -8.20
N SER A 85 8.99 9.54 -8.30
CA SER A 85 9.46 8.36 -9.00
C SER A 85 9.34 8.66 -10.50
N HIS A 86 10.45 8.64 -11.21
CA HIS A 86 10.55 8.74 -12.67
C HIS A 86 9.86 7.57 -13.42
N ARG A 87 9.01 6.80 -12.73
CA ARG A 87 8.31 5.63 -13.25
C ARG A 87 7.08 6.07 -14.04
N PRO A 88 6.87 5.52 -15.24
CA PRO A 88 5.66 5.77 -16.00
C PRO A 88 4.42 5.33 -15.21
N THR A 89 3.66 6.29 -14.69
CA THR A 89 2.35 6.04 -14.08
C THR A 89 1.28 6.34 -15.13
N HIS A 90 0.98 5.36 -15.99
CA HIS A 90 -0.09 5.50 -16.99
C HIS A 90 -1.50 5.20 -16.43
N SER A 91 -1.61 5.02 -15.12
CA SER A 91 -2.90 4.85 -14.46
C SER A 91 -3.59 6.21 -14.38
N HIS A 92 -4.51 6.48 -15.31
CA HIS A 92 -5.55 7.46 -15.05
C HIS A 92 -6.21 7.11 -13.71
N ASP A 93 -6.36 8.11 -12.84
CA ASP A 93 -7.01 8.03 -11.53
C ASP A 93 -8.49 7.67 -11.59
N ARG A 94 -9.02 7.48 -12.81
CA ARG A 94 -10.36 6.95 -13.04
C ARG A 94 -10.44 5.53 -12.49
N ILE A 95 -11.17 5.41 -11.39
CA ILE A 95 -11.65 4.17 -10.82
C ILE A 95 -13.05 3.98 -11.38
N ASP A 96 -13.23 3.02 -12.29
CA ASP A 96 -14.56 2.60 -12.70
C ASP A 96 -15.14 1.76 -11.56
N ILE A 97 -15.95 2.40 -10.72
CA ILE A 97 -16.60 1.76 -9.58
C ILE A 97 -17.58 0.73 -10.14
N VAL A 98 -17.35 -0.55 -9.84
CA VAL A 98 -18.28 -1.62 -10.17
C VAL A 98 -19.60 -1.36 -9.43
N GLU A 99 -20.74 -1.65 -10.06
CA GLU A 99 -22.06 -1.50 -9.44
C GLU A 99 -22.12 -2.19 -8.07
N GLY A 100 -22.54 -1.46 -7.03
CA GLY A 100 -22.53 -1.92 -5.63
C GLY A 100 -21.16 -1.82 -4.92
N GLY A 101 -20.13 -1.27 -5.57
CA GLY A 101 -18.81 -1.02 -5.01
C GLY A 101 -18.72 0.23 -4.14
N LYS A 102 -17.70 0.29 -3.28
CA LYS A 102 -17.42 1.46 -2.43
C LYS A 102 -16.97 2.65 -3.28
N SER A 103 -17.42 3.85 -2.94
CA SER A 103 -16.84 5.09 -3.44
C SER A 103 -15.38 5.24 -3.02
N TRP A 104 -14.62 6.07 -3.74
CA TRP A 104 -13.23 6.36 -3.34
C TRP A 104 -13.11 6.90 -1.91
N ILE A 105 -14.06 7.72 -1.47
CA ILE A 105 -14.08 8.28 -0.11
C ILE A 105 -14.21 7.16 0.93
N GLU A 106 -15.12 6.21 0.70
CA GLU A 106 -15.32 5.06 1.59
C GLU A 106 -14.11 4.13 1.60
N VAL A 107 -13.53 3.85 0.43
CA VAL A 107 -12.30 3.05 0.31
C VAL A 107 -11.16 3.71 1.07
N ARG A 108 -10.95 5.01 0.88
CA ARG A 108 -9.92 5.78 1.58
C ARG A 108 -10.07 5.71 3.09
N LEU A 109 -11.27 5.92 3.62
CA LEU A 109 -11.54 5.86 5.06
C LEU A 109 -11.34 4.45 5.61
N SER A 110 -11.92 3.45 4.93
CA SER A 110 -11.80 2.03 5.26
C SER A 110 -10.34 1.59 5.30
N TRP A 111 -9.56 1.98 4.29
CA TRP A 111 -8.14 1.67 4.21
C TRP A 111 -7.34 2.31 5.34
N ARG A 112 -7.55 3.60 5.62
CA ARG A 112 -6.86 4.28 6.74
C ARG A 112 -7.14 3.63 8.10
N LEU A 113 -8.36 3.12 8.32
CA LEU A 113 -8.69 2.36 9.54
C LEU A 113 -7.91 1.05 9.63
N LYS A 114 -7.79 0.33 8.51
CA LYS A 114 -7.00 -0.91 8.44
C LYS A 114 -5.51 -0.65 8.68
N VAL A 115 -4.94 0.40 8.08
CA VAL A 115 -3.55 0.81 8.32
C VAL A 115 -3.37 1.23 9.78
N ARG A 116 -4.33 1.95 10.39
CA ARG A 116 -4.26 2.28 11.83
C ARG A 116 -4.21 1.03 12.71
N LYS A 117 -5.03 0.01 12.40
CA LYS A 117 -4.95 -1.27 13.09
C LYS A 117 -3.57 -1.93 12.93
N LEU A 118 -3.01 -1.92 11.72
CA LEU A 118 -1.66 -2.42 11.49
C LEU A 118 -0.62 -1.70 12.36
N PHE A 119 -0.66 -0.37 12.45
CA PHE A 119 0.25 0.39 13.30
C PHE A 119 0.12 0.04 14.78
N SER A 120 -1.12 -0.13 15.26
CA SER A 120 -1.39 -0.60 16.63
C SER A 120 -0.77 -1.98 16.88
N ASP A 121 -0.95 -2.93 15.95
CA ASP A 121 -0.39 -4.29 16.06
C ASP A 121 1.15 -4.28 16.00
N LEU A 122 1.75 -3.32 15.30
CA LEU A 122 3.20 -3.11 15.25
C LEU A 122 3.77 -2.35 16.45
N GLY A 123 2.92 -1.87 17.38
CA GLY A 123 3.35 -1.02 18.49
C GLY A 123 3.90 0.34 18.06
N LYS A 124 3.45 0.85 16.90
CA LYS A 124 3.89 2.12 16.31
C LYS A 124 2.78 3.16 16.37
N ASP A 125 3.16 4.42 16.56
CA ASP A 125 2.20 5.54 16.47
C ASP A 125 1.72 5.72 15.04
N PHE A 126 0.40 5.85 14.87
CA PHE A 126 -0.19 6.11 13.57
C PHE A 126 0.22 7.51 13.08
N PRO A 127 0.68 7.67 11.82
CA PRO A 127 1.18 8.96 11.34
C PRO A 127 0.12 10.05 11.46
N ASN A 128 0.51 11.18 12.03
CA ASN A 128 -0.35 12.35 12.09
C ASN A 128 -0.76 12.76 10.67
N PRO A 129 -1.98 13.31 10.48
CA PRO A 129 -2.32 13.95 9.23
C PRO A 129 -1.23 14.99 8.94
N GLN A 130 -0.52 14.85 7.83
CA GLN A 130 0.35 15.91 7.35
C GLN A 130 -0.59 17.06 6.97
N GLY A 131 -0.87 17.94 7.93
CA GLY A 131 -1.58 19.17 7.67
C GLY A 131 -0.83 19.88 6.56
N ARG A 132 -1.53 20.29 5.49
CA ARG A 132 -0.95 21.10 4.42
C ARG A 132 -0.04 22.16 5.05
N ILE A 133 1.27 22.02 4.91
CA ILE A 133 2.19 23.10 5.20
C ILE A 133 1.81 24.15 4.17
N ARG A 134 0.97 25.11 4.58
CA ARG A 134 0.72 26.32 3.80
C ARG A 134 2.08 26.96 3.66
N LYS A 135 2.71 26.82 2.50
CA LYS A 135 3.83 27.69 2.14
C LYS A 135 3.29 29.11 2.24
N SER A 136 3.74 29.85 3.24
CA SER A 136 3.53 31.29 3.30
C SER A 136 4.07 31.88 2.00
N PRO A 137 3.30 32.71 1.29
CA PRO A 137 3.86 33.46 0.17
C PRO A 137 4.93 34.40 0.74
N ASN A 138 6.14 34.32 0.19
CA ASN A 138 7.12 35.41 0.27
C ASN A 138 6.65 36.56 -0.61
#